data_AF-A0A535BDJ7-F1
#
_entry.id   AF-A0A535BDJ7-F1
#
_cell.length_a   1.000
_cell.length_b   1.000
_cell.length_c   1.000
_cell.angle_alpha   90.00
_cell.angle_beta   90.00
_cell.angle_gamma   90.00
#
_symmetry.space_group_name_H-M   'P 1'
#
loop_
_entity.id
_entity.type
_entity.pdbx_description
1 polymer ?
#
loop_
_entity_poly.entity_id
_entity_poly.type
_entity_poly.pdbx_seq_one_letter_code
_entity_poly.pdbx_strand_id
1 'polypeptide(L)'
;MLPSELLARKQFFFQCGEENTTERDVELLGDDCLLWASDFPHEATRTDLRALVKEFFDRRDLPPAAKNKIARANPKRFYAL
;
A
#
# COMPACT_ATOMS: atom_id res chain seq x y z
N MET A 1 -16.68 -21.07 -3.11
CA MET A 1 -16.28 -19.70 -2.74
C MET A 1 -15.37 -19.18 -3.83
N LEU A 2 -15.73 -18.05 -4.44
CA LEU A 2 -14.95 -17.45 -5.52
C LEU A 2 -13.86 -16.54 -4.93
N PRO A 3 -12.70 -16.37 -5.59
CA PRO A 3 -11.67 -15.42 -5.16
C PRO A 3 -12.21 -13.99 -4.97
N SER A 4 -13.18 -13.58 -5.79
CA SER A 4 -13.86 -12.30 -5.68
C SER A 4 -14.65 -12.13 -4.37
N GLU A 5 -15.18 -13.21 -3.80
CA GLU A 5 -15.90 -13.17 -2.53
C GLU A 5 -14.95 -12.98 -1.35
N LEU A 6 -13.74 -13.55 -1.42
CA LEU A 6 -12.69 -13.35 -0.42
C LEU A 6 -12.14 -11.92 -0.46
N LEU A 7 -11.97 -11.37 -1.66
CA LEU A 7 -11.62 -9.97 -1.91
C LEU A 7 -12.67 -9.02 -1.30
N ALA A 8 -13.95 -9.25 -1.61
CA ALA A 8 -15.05 -8.45 -1.08
C ALA A 8 -15.15 -8.50 0.46
N ARG A 9 -14.74 -9.63 1.06
CA ARG A 9 -14.67 -9.81 2.52
C ARG A 9 -13.43 -9.20 3.17
N LYS A 10 -12.56 -8.52 2.40
CA LYS A 10 -11.29 -7.92 2.89
C LYS A 10 -10.38 -8.94 3.57
N GLN A 11 -10.32 -10.15 3.02
CA GLN A 11 -9.48 -11.25 3.54
C GLN A 11 -8.16 -11.41 2.76
N PHE A 12 -7.98 -10.64 1.69
CA PHE A 12 -6.71 -10.51 0.98
C PHE A 12 -6.13 -9.12 1.19
N PHE A 13 -4.81 -9.07 1.31
CA PHE A 13 -4.04 -7.84 1.42
C PHE A 13 -2.98 -7.82 0.32
N PHE A 14 -2.72 -6.64 -0.22
CA PHE A 14 -1.84 -6.45 -1.37
C PHE A 14 -0.76 -5.43 -1.01
N GLN A 15 0.47 -5.71 -1.42
CA GLN A 15 1.55 -4.75 -1.34
C GLN A 15 1.43 -3.74 -2.50
N CYS A 16 1.68 -2.46 -2.23
CA CYS A 16 1.65 -1.39 -3.23
C CYS A 16 2.72 -0.33 -2.92
N GLY A 17 2.97 0.59 -3.86
CA GLY A 17 3.75 1.80 -3.62
C GLY A 17 5.00 1.98 -4.48
N GLU A 18 5.40 0.96 -5.25
CA GLU A 18 6.55 1.04 -6.17
C GLU A 18 6.17 1.50 -7.58
N GLU A 19 4.87 1.52 -7.90
CA GLU A 19 4.36 1.88 -9.22
C GLU A 19 3.31 3.01 -9.18
N ASN A 20 3.16 3.70 -10.32
CA ASN A 20 2.09 4.68 -10.57
C ASN A 20 0.68 4.06 -10.60
N THR A 21 0.54 2.78 -10.24
CA THR A 21 -0.72 2.02 -10.27
C THR A 21 -1.51 2.13 -8.96
N THR A 22 -0.92 2.62 -7.87
CA THR A 22 -1.60 2.63 -6.55
C THR A 22 -2.91 3.43 -6.51
N GLU A 23 -3.05 4.49 -7.32
CA GLU A 23 -4.35 5.17 -7.47
C GLU A 23 -5.42 4.20 -8.01
N ARG A 24 -5.06 3.44 -9.06
CA ARG A 24 -5.94 2.42 -9.63
C ARG A 24 -6.23 1.27 -8.67
N ASP A 25 -5.24 0.87 -7.87
CA ASP A 25 -5.45 -0.15 -6.83
C ASP A 25 -6.46 0.33 -5.79
N VAL A 26 -6.38 1.59 -5.36
CA VAL A 26 -7.34 2.19 -4.43
C VAL A 26 -8.74 2.25 -5.06
N GLU A 27 -8.86 2.59 -6.35
CA GLU A 27 -10.15 2.57 -7.06
C GLU A 27 -10.78 1.18 -7.13
N LEU A 28 -9.97 0.14 -7.35
CA LEU A 28 -10.46 -1.22 -7.58
C LEU A 28 -10.72 -2.00 -6.28
N LEU A 29 -9.84 -1.84 -5.30
CA LEU A 29 -9.80 -2.67 -4.09
C LEU A 29 -10.23 -1.91 -2.83
N GLY A 30 -10.17 -0.58 -2.86
CA GLY A 30 -10.24 0.27 -1.69
C GLY A 30 -8.90 0.34 -0.94
N ASP A 31 -8.78 1.30 -0.04
CA ASP A 31 -7.53 1.58 0.68
C ASP A 31 -7.33 0.70 1.93
N ASP A 32 -8.30 -0.10 2.35
CA ASP A 32 -8.26 -0.87 3.61
C ASP A 32 -7.45 -2.17 3.54
N CYS A 33 -7.18 -2.67 2.33
CA CYS A 33 -6.45 -3.93 2.09
C CYS A 33 -5.06 -3.72 1.47
N LEU A 34 -4.66 -2.47 1.28
CA LEU A 34 -3.35 -2.13 0.71
C LEU A 34 -2.31 -1.90 1.81
N LEU A 35 -1.09 -2.34 1.55
CA LEU A 35 0.06 -2.26 2.45
C LEU A 35 1.24 -1.64 1.69
N TRP A 36 1.82 -0.55 2.19
CA TRP A 36 3.07 -0.05 1.61
C TRP A 36 4.26 -0.87 2.09
N ALA A 37 5.11 -1.32 1.17
CA ALA A 37 6.40 -1.92 1.49
C ALA A 37 7.43 -1.52 0.43
N SER A 38 8.69 -1.42 0.84
CA SER A 38 9.79 -0.87 0.04
C SER A 38 10.67 -1.92 -0.63
N ASP A 39 10.33 -3.20 -0.54
CA ASP A 39 11.17 -4.34 -0.97
C ASP A 39 12.66 -4.21 -0.59
N PHE A 40 12.94 -3.82 0.66
CA PHE A 40 14.33 -3.75 1.14
C PHE A 40 14.93 -5.17 1.24
N PRO A 41 16.17 -5.41 0.75
CA PRO A 41 17.16 -4.43 0.31
C PRO A 41 17.21 -4.13 -1.19
N HIS A 42 16.33 -4.71 -2.00
CA HIS A 42 16.40 -4.58 -3.46
C HIS A 42 16.32 -3.11 -3.92
N GLU A 43 15.32 -2.36 -3.45
CA GLU A 43 15.18 -0.95 -3.84
C GLU A 43 16.24 -0.03 -3.20
N ALA A 44 16.86 -0.44 -2.10
CA ALA A 44 17.98 0.29 -1.51
C ALA A 44 19.25 0.27 -2.38
N THR A 45 19.30 -0.59 -3.39
CA THR A 45 20.36 -0.55 -4.42
C THR A 45 20.11 0.54 -5.47
N ARG A 46 18.87 1.05 -5.57
CA ARG A 46 18.44 2.02 -6.60
C ARG A 46 18.27 3.42 -6.05
N THR A 47 17.86 3.57 -4.79
CA THR A 47 17.67 4.86 -4.12
C THR A 47 17.76 4.73 -2.59
N ASP A 48 17.78 5.85 -1.88
CA ASP A 48 17.71 5.89 -0.41
C ASP A 48 16.28 5.56 0.05
N LEU A 49 16.12 4.67 1.03
CA LEU A 49 14.83 4.35 1.66
C LEU A 49 14.06 5.58 2.14
N ARG A 50 14.76 6.60 2.65
CA ARG A 50 14.15 7.86 3.07
C ARG A 50 13.50 8.58 1.89
N ALA A 51 14.12 8.52 0.71
CA ALA A 51 13.56 9.11 -0.51
C ALA A 51 12.29 8.37 -0.92
N LEU A 52 12.29 7.04 -0.92
CA LEU A 52 11.09 6.22 -1.25
C LEU A 52 9.90 6.55 -0.35
N VAL A 53 10.15 6.63 0.97
CA VAL A 53 9.10 7.01 1.93
C VAL A 53 8.56 8.40 1.60
N LYS A 54 9.45 9.37 1.35
CA LYS A 54 9.06 10.74 1.02
C LYS A 54 8.24 10.79 -0.27
N GLU A 55 8.67 10.09 -1.32
CA GLU A 55 7.98 10.01 -2.61
C GLU A 55 6.55 9.47 -2.45
N PHE A 56 6.37 8.38 -1.69
CA PHE A 56 5.04 7.85 -1.41
C PHE A 56 4.13 8.88 -0.71
N PHE A 57 4.64 9.60 0.29
CA PHE A 57 3.84 10.60 1.01
C PHE A 57 3.55 11.87 0.20
N ASP A 58 4.40 12.20 -0.78
CA ASP A 58 4.24 13.37 -1.65
C ASP A 58 3.28 13.14 -2.83
N ARG A 59 2.87 11.89 -3.08
CA ARG A 59 1.85 11.53 -4.09
C ARG A 59 0.60 12.39 -3.95
N ARG A 60 0.19 13.01 -5.05
CA ARG A 60 -0.98 13.93 -5.13
C ARG A 60 -2.24 13.24 -5.65
N ASP A 61 -2.05 12.11 -6.31
CA ASP A 61 -3.08 11.19 -6.81
C ASP A 61 -3.73 10.37 -5.68
N LEU A 62 -3.11 10.33 -4.49
CA LEU A 62 -3.66 9.62 -3.33
C LEU A 62 -4.18 10.59 -2.25
N PRO A 63 -5.40 10.37 -1.72
CA PRO A 63 -5.90 11.11 -0.57
C PRO A 63 -4.99 10.96 0.67
N PRO A 64 -4.79 12.00 1.50
CA PRO A 64 -3.97 11.91 2.71
C PRO A 64 -4.42 10.81 3.69
N ALA A 65 -5.72 10.54 3.77
CA ALA A 65 -6.27 9.47 4.60
C ALA A 65 -5.83 8.08 4.09
N ALA A 66 -5.89 7.85 2.78
CA ALA A 66 -5.45 6.60 2.17
C ALA A 66 -3.96 6.35 2.42
N LYS A 67 -3.10 7.37 2.19
CA LYS A 67 -1.65 7.27 2.46
C LYS A 67 -1.35 6.82 3.90
N ASN A 68 -2.07 7.38 4.88
CA ASN A 68 -1.94 6.99 6.29
C ASN A 68 -2.41 5.56 6.58
N LYS A 69 -3.50 5.10 5.94
CA LYS A 69 -3.95 3.72 6.10
C LYS A 69 -2.92 2.75 5.54
N ILE A 70 -2.52 2.96 4.29
CA ILE A 70 -1.65 2.07 3.52
C ILE A 70 -0.27 1.94 4.17
N ALA A 71 0.35 3.07 4.58
CA ALA A 71 1.69 3.06 5.16
C ALA A 71 1.75 2.75 6.67
N ARG A 72 0.61 2.78 7.38
CA ARG A 72 0.63 2.66 8.85
C ARG A 72 -0.54 1.88 9.45
N ALA A 73 -1.79 2.30 9.22
CA ALA A 73 -2.92 1.71 9.94
C ALA A 73 -3.19 0.26 9.53
N ASN A 74 -3.11 -0.05 8.23
CA ASN A 74 -3.34 -1.39 7.71
C ASN A 74 -2.22 -2.36 8.11
N PRO A 75 -0.93 -2.03 7.97
CA PRO A 75 0.14 -2.90 8.48
C PRO A 75 -0.01 -3.20 9.97
N LYS A 76 -0.34 -2.20 10.81
CA LYS A 76 -0.57 -2.41 12.25
C LYS A 76 -1.71 -3.39 12.51
N ARG A 77 -2.83 -3.23 11.81
CA ARG A 77 -3.97 -4.14 11.92
C ARG A 77 -3.64 -5.55 11.43
N PHE A 78 -2.94 -5.66 10.30
CA PHE A 78 -2.61 -6.94 9.65
C PHE A 78 -1.61 -7.76 10.46
N TYR A 79 -0.53 -7.13 10.94
CA TYR A 79 0.52 -7.79 11.71
C TYR A 79 0.29 -7.77 13.23
N ALA A 80 -0.84 -7.21 13.70
CA ALA A 80 -1.18 -7.04 15.11
C ALA A 80 -0.07 -6.31 15.94
N LEU A 81 0.36 -5.13 15.45
CA LEU A 81 1.43 -4.28 16.02
C LEU A 81 0.92 -3.09 16.84
#